data_AF-A0AAU3PL24-F1
#
_entry.id   AF-A0AAU3PL24-F1
#
_cell.length_a   1.000
_cell.length_b   1.000
_cell.length_c   1.000
_cell.angle_alpha   90.00
_cell.angle_beta   90.00
_cell.angle_gamma   90.00
#
_symmetry.space_group_name_H-M   'P 1'
#
loop_
_entity.id
_entity.type
_entity.pdbx_description
1 polymer ?
#
loop_
_entity_poly.entity_id
_entity_poly.type
_entity_poly.pdbx_seq_one_letter_code
_entity_poly.pdbx_strand_id
1 'polypeptide(L)'
;MWFYEGWWCKVWPGRADQRAIVGDVPFLAARAVTTALVVIGLAEVVLGLWVLSGRRARAAAFVQTVLVSGFNAGGLLFSRGQIDEPGRLLTQNLAFVALVWLVAETSAKAAAR
;
A
#
# COMPACT_ATOMS: atom_id res chain seq x y z
N MET A 1 -0.67 -9.18 1.45
CA MET A 1 0.02 -7.97 0.97
C MET A 1 -0.04 -6.89 2.05
N TRP A 2 -1.17 -6.22 2.27
CA TRP A 2 -1.28 -5.10 3.23
C TRP A 2 -0.86 -5.41 4.67
N PHE A 3 -1.23 -6.57 5.21
CA PHE A 3 -0.81 -6.95 6.56
C PHE A 3 0.72 -7.09 6.65
N TYR A 4 1.36 -7.69 5.64
CA TYR A 4 2.81 -7.84 5.59
C TYR A 4 3.50 -6.48 5.41
N GLU A 5 3.08 -5.67 4.45
CA GLU A 5 3.65 -4.33 4.24
C GLU A 5 3.45 -3.41 5.44
N GLY A 6 2.29 -3.47 6.09
CA GLY A 6 1.99 -2.60 7.22
C GLY A 6 2.68 -3.06 8.50
N TRP A 7 2.39 -4.29 8.92
CA TRP A 7 2.90 -4.79 10.18
C TRP A 7 4.42 -5.03 10.12
N TRP A 8 4.88 -5.84 9.15
CA TRP A 8 6.27 -6.26 9.10
C TRP A 8 7.19 -5.18 8.55
N CYS A 9 6.84 -4.56 7.42
CA CYS A 9 7.73 -3.61 6.77
C CYS A 9 7.72 -2.22 7.42
N LYS A 10 6.63 -1.79 8.08
CA LYS A 10 6.49 -0.42 8.61
C LYS A 10 6.43 -0.33 10.14
N VAL A 11 5.72 -1.23 10.81
CA VAL A 11 5.56 -1.18 12.27
C VAL A 11 6.69 -1.91 13.00
N TRP A 12 6.93 -3.18 12.69
CA TRP A 12 7.92 -4.00 13.37
C TRP A 12 8.44 -5.13 12.48
N PRO A 13 9.76 -5.20 12.16
CA PRO A 13 10.88 -4.39 12.66
C PRO A 13 11.02 -2.98 12.04
N GLY A 14 10.25 -2.67 10.99
CA GLY A 14 10.38 -1.42 10.24
C GLY A 14 11.62 -1.43 9.34
N ARG A 15 11.44 -1.36 8.04
CA ARG A 15 12.51 -1.46 7.06
C ARG A 15 13.22 -0.13 6.82
N ALA A 16 14.54 -0.16 6.66
CA ALA A 16 15.35 1.04 6.45
C ALA A 16 15.08 1.71 5.09
N ASP A 17 14.83 0.94 4.04
CA ASP A 17 14.52 1.45 2.70
C ASP A 17 13.19 2.22 2.67
N GLN A 18 12.15 1.76 3.37
CA GLN A 18 10.88 2.48 3.44
C GLN A 18 11.01 3.80 4.22
N ARG A 19 11.88 3.86 5.24
CA ARG A 19 12.21 5.13 5.92
C ARG A 19 12.96 6.08 5.01
N ALA A 20 13.87 5.59 4.16
CA ALA A 20 14.58 6.43 3.19
C ALA A 20 13.61 7.05 2.19
N ILE A 21 12.70 6.25 1.62
CA ILE A 21 11.67 6.73 0.70
C ILE A 21 10.78 7.79 1.37
N VAL A 22 10.25 7.53 2.56
CA VAL A 22 9.40 8.51 3.27
C VAL A 22 10.20 9.74 3.72
N GLY A 23 11.50 9.59 3.99
CA GLY A 23 12.40 10.68 4.33
C GLY A 23 12.60 11.70 3.20
N ASP A 24 12.44 11.28 1.94
CA ASP A 24 12.55 12.15 0.77
C ASP A 24 11.27 12.97 0.50
N VAL A 25 10.18 12.73 1.25
CA VAL A 25 8.92 13.46 1.08
C VAL A 25 9.09 14.94 1.47
N PRO A 26 8.77 15.90 0.59
CA PRO A 26 8.96 17.31 0.88
C PRO A 26 8.09 17.76 2.04
N PHE A 27 8.62 18.68 2.86
CA PHE A 27 7.96 19.24 4.06
C PHE A 27 7.74 18.26 5.22
N LEU A 28 8.17 17.00 5.11
CA LEU A 28 8.14 16.06 6.24
C LEU A 28 9.39 16.23 7.11
N ALA A 29 9.21 16.59 8.37
CA ALA A 29 10.33 16.69 9.30
C ALA A 29 10.95 15.30 9.56
N ALA A 30 12.28 15.21 9.62
CA ALA A 30 12.98 13.94 9.86
C ALA A 30 12.49 13.19 11.11
N ARG A 31 12.17 13.93 12.19
CA ARG A 31 11.59 13.37 13.42
C ARG A 31 10.21 12.74 13.25
N ALA A 32 9.46 13.15 12.23
CA ALA A 32 8.12 12.68 11.93
C ALA A 32 8.09 11.48 10.97
N VAL A 33 9.20 11.16 10.30
CA VAL A 33 9.29 10.06 9.31
C VAL A 33 8.88 8.73 9.93
N THR A 34 9.46 8.38 11.08
CA THR A 34 9.13 7.12 11.78
C THR A 34 7.67 7.08 12.20
N THR A 35 7.15 8.16 12.77
CA THR A 35 5.74 8.25 13.18
C THR A 35 4.81 8.12 11.98
N ALA A 36 5.09 8.83 10.89
CA ALA A 36 4.32 8.74 9.65
C ALA A 36 4.33 7.32 9.09
N LEU A 37 5.49 6.66 9.07
CA LEU A 37 5.61 5.28 8.58
C LEU A 37 4.80 4.31 9.44
N VAL A 38 4.82 4.44 10.76
CA VAL A 38 4.01 3.63 11.68
C VAL A 38 2.52 3.87 11.46
N VAL A 39 2.08 5.14 11.32
CA VAL A 39 0.68 5.47 11.03
C VAL A 39 0.22 4.84 9.71
N ILE A 40 1.04 4.94 8.67
CA ILE A 40 0.76 4.28 7.39
C ILE A 40 0.68 2.76 7.59
N GLY A 41 1.63 2.17 8.31
CA GLY A 41 1.65 0.73 8.56
C GLY A 41 0.42 0.22 9.30
N LEU A 42 -0.06 0.95 10.31
CA LEU A 42 -1.30 0.62 11.00
C LEU A 42 -2.53 0.74 10.08
N ALA A 43 -2.58 1.77 9.23
CA ALA A 43 -3.65 1.92 8.25
C ALA A 43 -3.68 0.75 7.24
N GLU A 44 -2.51 0.29 6.80
CA GLU A 44 -2.37 -0.89 5.93
C GLU A 44 -2.82 -2.17 6.64
N VAL A 45 -2.51 -2.35 7.93
CA VAL A 45 -3.02 -3.50 8.71
C VAL A 45 -4.54 -3.50 8.76
N VAL A 46 -5.15 -2.35 9.08
CA VAL A 46 -6.61 -2.20 9.11
C VAL A 46 -7.23 -2.49 7.75
N LEU A 47 -6.62 -1.98 6.67
CA LEU A 47 -7.05 -2.26 5.30
C LEU A 47 -6.94 -3.76 4.97
N GLY A 48 -5.85 -4.42 5.38
CA GLY A 48 -5.67 -5.85 5.22
C GLY A 48 -6.76 -6.65 5.90
N LEU A 49 -7.12 -6.29 7.14
CA LEU A 49 -8.22 -6.91 7.87
C LEU A 49 -9.58 -6.66 7.18
N TRP A 50 -9.81 -5.45 6.66
CA TRP A 50 -11.03 -5.14 5.91
C TRP A 50 -11.14 -5.99 4.64
N VAL A 51 -10.05 -6.12 3.86
CA VAL A 51 -10.01 -6.98 2.68
C VAL A 51 -10.29 -8.44 3.04
N LEU A 52 -9.67 -8.96 4.10
CA LEU A 52 -9.88 -10.33 4.57
C LEU A 52 -11.31 -10.59 5.04
N SER A 53 -12.00 -9.57 5.55
CA SER A 53 -13.40 -9.70 5.95
C SER A 53 -14.38 -9.88 4.78
N GLY A 54 -13.96 -9.57 3.55
CA GLY A 54 -14.80 -9.62 2.34
C GLY A 54 -15.92 -8.56 2.28
N ARG A 55 -16.12 -7.77 3.35
CA ARG A 55 -17.21 -6.81 3.45
C ARG A 55 -17.01 -5.64 2.49
N ARG A 56 -18.02 -5.34 1.65
CA ARG A 56 -17.96 -4.26 0.65
C ARG A 56 -16.71 -4.37 -0.24
N ALA A 57 -16.47 -5.55 -0.82
CA ALA A 57 -15.26 -5.87 -1.58
C ALA A 57 -14.88 -4.83 -2.67
N ARG A 58 -15.87 -4.25 -3.37
CA ARG A 58 -15.62 -3.16 -4.36
C ARG A 58 -15.06 -1.89 -3.73
N ALA A 59 -15.56 -1.49 -2.56
CA ALA A 59 -15.04 -0.32 -1.86
C ALA A 59 -13.61 -0.57 -1.36
N ALA A 60 -13.33 -1.78 -0.85
CA ALA A 60 -11.97 -2.17 -0.48
C ALA A 60 -11.04 -2.18 -1.69
N ALA A 61 -11.49 -2.67 -2.86
CA ALA A 61 -10.71 -2.63 -4.11
C ALA A 61 -10.40 -1.21 -4.57
N PHE A 62 -11.38 -0.30 -4.49
CA PHE A 62 -11.20 1.11 -4.81
C PHE A 62 -10.15 1.76 -3.90
N VAL A 63 -10.27 1.60 -2.58
CA VAL A 63 -9.31 2.16 -1.61
C VAL A 63 -7.90 1.60 -1.84
N GLN A 64 -7.77 0.29 -2.09
CA GLN A 64 -6.49 -0.31 -2.43
C GLN A 64 -5.89 0.29 -3.71
N THR A 65 -6.71 0.52 -4.74
CA THR A 65 -6.26 1.13 -5.99
C THR A 65 -5.72 2.54 -5.74
N VAL A 66 -6.48 3.37 -5.01
CA VAL A 66 -6.07 4.75 -4.67
C VAL A 66 -4.76 4.77 -3.90
N LEU A 67 -4.62 3.92 -2.89
CA LEU A 67 -3.41 3.86 -2.07
C LEU A 67 -2.20 3.37 -2.86
N VAL A 68 -2.35 2.30 -3.65
CA VAL A 68 -1.27 1.79 -4.52
C VAL A 68 -0.85 2.89 -5.49
N SER A 69 -1.80 3.51 -6.21
CA SER A 69 -1.48 4.61 -7.12
C SER A 69 -0.80 5.78 -6.41
N GLY A 70 -1.27 6.16 -5.22
CA GLY A 70 -0.69 7.23 -4.40
C GLY A 70 0.74 6.95 -3.98
N PHE A 71 1.04 5.74 -3.50
CA PHE A 71 2.40 5.35 -3.11
C PHE A 71 3.34 5.24 -4.31
N ASN A 72 2.86 4.71 -5.44
CA ASN A 72 3.65 4.68 -6.68
C ASN A 72 3.98 6.09 -7.16
N ALA A 73 2.98 6.98 -7.22
CA ALA A 73 3.19 8.37 -7.62
C ALA A 73 4.14 9.10 -6.66
N GLY A 74 3.92 8.99 -5.35
CA GLY A 74 4.78 9.59 -4.34
C GLY A 74 6.22 9.10 -4.42
N GLY A 75 6.43 7.78 -4.50
CA GLY A 75 7.77 7.20 -4.63
C GLY A 75 8.48 7.62 -5.91
N LEU A 76 7.77 7.71 -7.03
CA LEU A 76 8.35 8.15 -8.31
C LEU A 76 8.62 9.65 -8.39
N LEU A 77 7.83 10.48 -7.70
CA LEU A 77 8.00 11.93 -7.68
C LEU A 77 9.10 12.37 -6.72
N PHE A 78 9.18 11.75 -5.54
CA PHE A 78 10.03 12.22 -4.45
C PHE A 78 11.25 11.34 -4.19
N SER A 79 11.18 10.03 -4.49
CA SER A 79 12.20 9.06 -4.07
C SER A 79 12.65 8.15 -5.21
N ARG A 80 12.57 8.59 -6.47
CA ARG A 80 12.87 7.74 -7.62
C ARG A 80 14.27 7.12 -7.56
N GLY A 81 15.24 7.84 -6.98
CA GLY A 81 16.62 7.34 -6.80
C GLY A 81 16.76 6.21 -5.78
N GLN A 82 15.75 5.99 -4.92
CA GLN A 82 15.71 4.90 -3.94
C GLN A 82 15.00 3.65 -4.49
N ILE A 83 14.47 3.71 -5.72
CA ILE A 83 13.74 2.61 -6.35
C ILE A 83 14.63 1.99 -7.44
N ASP A 84 15.21 0.83 -7.15
CA ASP A 84 16.14 0.14 -8.06
C ASP A 84 15.54 -0.12 -9.44
N GLU A 85 14.29 -0.59 -9.49
CA GLU A 85 13.61 -1.00 -10.73
C GLU A 85 12.15 -0.50 -10.78
N PRO A 86 11.92 0.77 -11.16
CA PRO A 86 10.58 1.37 -11.14
C PRO A 86 9.60 0.71 -12.12
N GLY A 87 10.07 0.22 -13.27
CA GLY A 87 9.23 -0.49 -14.23
C GLY A 87 8.71 -1.83 -13.69
N ARG A 88 9.56 -2.58 -12.98
CA ARG A 88 9.17 -3.84 -12.32
C ARG A 88 8.17 -3.58 -11.21
N LEU A 89 8.40 -2.55 -10.40
CA LEU A 89 7.51 -2.13 -9.32
C LEU A 89 6.12 -1.74 -9.87
N LEU A 90 6.05 -0.92 -10.92
CA LEU A 90 4.78 -0.53 -11.55
C LEU A 90 4.03 -1.75 -12.12
N THR A 91 4.75 -2.65 -12.79
CA THR A 91 4.15 -3.87 -13.36
C THR A 91 3.54 -4.75 -12.27
N GLN A 92 4.27 -4.97 -11.16
CA GLN A 92 3.76 -5.73 -10.02
C GLN A 92 2.52 -5.09 -9.39
N ASN A 93 2.53 -3.77 -9.24
CA ASN A 93 1.40 -3.03 -8.67
C ASN A 93 0.17 -3.02 -9.59
N LEU A 94 0.35 -2.97 -10.90
CA LEU A 94 -0.73 -3.12 -11.87
C LEU A 94 -1.34 -4.52 -11.81
N ALA A 95 -0.50 -5.57 -11.78
CA ALA A 95 -0.96 -6.94 -11.64
C ALA A 95 -1.73 -7.14 -10.31
N PHE A 96 -1.22 -6.57 -9.22
CA PHE A 96 -1.90 -6.60 -7.93
C PHE A 96 -3.28 -5.92 -7.98
N VAL A 97 -3.39 -4.72 -8.55
CA VAL A 97 -4.68 -4.03 -8.70
C VAL A 97 -5.65 -4.84 -9.55
N ALA A 98 -5.19 -5.45 -10.64
CA ALA A 98 -6.03 -6.31 -11.47
C ALA A 98 -6.59 -7.52 -10.69
N LEU A 99 -5.74 -8.17 -9.87
CA LEU A 99 -6.16 -9.28 -9.00
C LEU A 99 -7.15 -8.82 -7.93
N VAL A 100 -6.94 -7.64 -7.33
CA VAL A 100 -7.85 -7.06 -6.33
C VAL A 100 -9.25 -6.86 -6.92
N TRP A 101 -9.36 -6.31 -8.13
CA TRP A 101 -10.64 -6.13 -8.81
C TRP A 101 -11.29 -7.46 -9.23
N LEU A 102 -10.50 -8.43 -9.70
CA LEU A 102 -10.99 -9.78 -10.00
C LEU A 102 -11.61 -10.43 -8.76
N VAL A 103 -10.94 -10.36 -7.61
CA VAL A 103 -11.44 -10.90 -6.33
C VAL A 103 -12.68 -10.15 -5.86
N ALA A 104 -12.72 -8.83 -6.01
CA ALA A 104 -13.89 -8.04 -5.63
C ALA A 104 -15.14 -8.39 -6.44
N GLU A 105 -15.00 -8.57 -7.75
CA GLU A 105 -16.12 -8.93 -8.63
C GLU A 105 -16.59 -10.38 -8.44
N THR A 106 -15.68 -11.32 -8.21
CA THR A 106 -16.05 -12.70 -7.89
C THR A 106 -16.77 -12.79 -6.55
N SER A 107 -16.30 -12.06 -5.54
CA SER A 107 -16.93 -12.00 -4.21
C SER A 107 -18.31 -11.34 -4.25
N ALA A 108 -18.46 -10.25 -5.01
CA ALA A 108 -19.75 -9.57 -5.19
C ALA A 108 -20.78 -10.46 -5.90
N LYS A 109 -20.35 -11.23 -6.92
CA LYS A 109 -21.21 -12.22 -7.59
C LYS A 109 -21.62 -13.35 -6.66
N ALA A 110 -20.70 -13.84 -5.82
CA ALA A 110 -21.01 -14.89 -4.85
C ALA A 110 -22.04 -14.44 -3.80
N ALA A 111 -21.95 -13.19 -3.32
CA ALA A 111 -22.90 -12.65 -2.35
C ALA A 111 -24.30 -12.34 -2.92
N ALA A 112 -24.44 -12.27 -4.25
CA ALA A 112 -25.71 -12.01 -4.92
C ALA A 112 -26.45 -13.29 -5.38
N ARG A 113 -25.86 -14.46 -5.14
CA ARG A 113 -26.46 -15.78 -5.38
C ARG A 113 -27.02 -16.34 -4.08
#